data_AF-F7NK43-F1
#
_entry.id   AF-F7NK43-F1
#
_cell.length_a   1.000
_cell.length_b   1.000
_cell.length_c   1.000
_cell.angle_alpha   90.00
_cell.angle_beta   90.00
_cell.angle_gamma   90.00
#
_symmetry.space_group_name_H-M   'P 1'
#
loop_
_entity.id
_entity.type
_entity.pdbx_description
1 polymer ?
#
loop_
_entity_poly.entity_id
_entity_poly.type
_entity_poly.pdbx_seq_one_letter_code
_entity_poly.pdbx_strand_id
1 'polypeptide(L)'
;MREPDLIIRGIPIHVDCNITADEVKKLVNEEIDMLSKQKFPLASIRIFQNDGKLMIQALAKIKRLRRITGYLSSIDNFNDAKKAELNARVAHIDPGKNA
;
A
#
# COMPACT_ATOMS: atom_id res chain seq x y z
N MET A 1 -11.03 6.68 -1.87
CA MET A 1 -9.65 6.27 -2.25
C MET A 1 -9.42 6.84 -3.64
N ARG A 2 -8.35 7.59 -3.88
CA ARG A 2 -8.07 8.18 -5.20
C ARG A 2 -7.70 7.05 -6.17
N GLU A 3 -8.25 7.05 -7.38
CA GLU A 3 -7.86 6.13 -8.45
C GLU A 3 -6.37 6.31 -8.80
N PRO A 4 -5.63 5.25 -9.13
CA PRO A 4 -4.25 5.35 -9.56
C PRO A 4 -4.15 6.02 -10.93
N ASP A 5 -3.18 6.92 -11.09
CA ASP A 5 -2.96 7.60 -12.37
C ASP A 5 -2.32 6.62 -13.39
N LEU A 6 -1.48 5.71 -12.91
CA LEU A 6 -0.78 4.69 -13.70
C LEU A 6 -0.68 3.36 -12.94
N ILE A 7 -0.60 2.26 -13.68
CA ILE A 7 -0.29 0.92 -13.14
C ILE A 7 0.94 0.40 -13.86
N ILE A 8 2.03 0.14 -13.13
CA ILE A 8 3.27 -0.43 -13.67
C ILE A 8 3.57 -1.73 -12.92
N ARG A 9 3.77 -2.83 -13.65
CA ARG A 9 4.02 -4.17 -13.07
C ARG A 9 2.97 -4.59 -12.02
N GLY A 10 1.71 -4.15 -12.20
CA GLY A 10 0.61 -4.42 -11.27
C GLY A 10 0.64 -3.57 -9.99
N ILE A 11 1.52 -2.57 -9.89
CA ILE A 11 1.63 -1.65 -8.75
C ILE A 11 0.95 -0.33 -9.12
N PRO A 12 -0.02 0.15 -8.32
CA PRO A 12 -0.65 1.45 -8.52
C PRO A 12 0.31 2.59 -8.20
N ILE A 13 0.32 3.61 -9.05
CA ILE A 13 1.15 4.80 -8.93
C ILE A 13 0.25 6.03 -8.88
N HIS A 14 0.52 6.89 -7.91
CA HIS A 14 -0.13 8.18 -7.75
C HIS A 14 0.88 9.29 -8.05
N VAL A 15 0.54 10.17 -8.98
CA VAL A 15 1.39 11.28 -9.42
C VAL A 15 0.70 12.59 -9.08
N ASP A 16 1.34 13.39 -8.22
CA ASP A 16 0.84 14.69 -7.76
C ASP A 16 1.65 15.86 -8.35
N CYS A 17 2.51 15.60 -9.34
CA CYS A 17 3.37 16.59 -9.99
C CYS A 17 3.30 16.53 -11.52
N ASN A 18 3.62 17.64 -12.17
CA ASN A 18 3.62 17.74 -13.63
C ASN A 18 4.91 17.17 -14.23
N ILE A 19 5.01 15.85 -14.27
CA ILE A 19 6.14 15.09 -14.83
C ILE A 19 5.65 14.27 -16.03
N THR A 20 6.51 14.04 -17.01
CA THR A 20 6.12 13.26 -18.19
C THR A 20 5.94 11.78 -17.86
N ALA A 21 5.04 11.09 -18.57
CA ALA A 21 4.77 9.67 -18.34
C ALA A 21 6.01 8.79 -18.55
N ASP A 22 6.92 9.18 -19.43
CA ASP A 22 8.13 8.41 -19.72
C ASP A 22 9.19 8.55 -18.61
N GLU A 23 9.32 9.74 -18.02
CA GLU A 23 10.16 9.95 -16.84
C GLU A 23 9.63 9.18 -15.63
N VAL A 24 8.31 9.19 -15.41
CA VAL A 24 7.67 8.39 -14.35
C VAL A 24 7.98 6.91 -14.52
N LYS A 25 7.86 6.37 -15.73
CA LYS A 25 8.17 4.96 -15.98
C LYS A 25 9.62 4.63 -15.66
N LYS A 26 10.58 5.48 -16.04
CA LYS A 26 12.00 5.24 -15.75
C LYS A 26 12.26 5.21 -14.25
N LEU A 27 11.86 6.28 -13.55
CA LEU A 27 12.06 6.41 -12.11
C LEU A 27 11.41 5.28 -11.32
N VAL A 28 10.17 4.92 -11.68
CA VAL A 28 9.42 3.86 -10.98
C VAL A 28 10.02 2.48 -11.25
N ASN A 29 10.47 2.18 -12.47
CA ASN A 29 11.10 0.89 -12.74
C ASN A 29 12.40 0.72 -11.95
N GLU A 30 13.25 1.75 -11.91
CA GLU A 30 14.48 1.73 -11.12
C GLU A 30 14.19 1.52 -9.62
N GLU A 31 13.21 2.25 -9.07
CA GLU A 31 12.81 2.11 -7.67
C GLU A 31 12.25 0.71 -7.36
N ILE A 32 11.38 0.16 -8.23
CA ILE A 32 10.85 -1.21 -8.08
C ILE A 32 11.99 -2.23 -8.10
N ASP A 33 12.96 -2.07 -9.00
CA ASP A 33 14.10 -2.98 -9.10
C ASP A 33 14.97 -2.92 -7.84
N MET A 34 15.20 -1.74 -7.28
CA MET A 34 15.90 -1.58 -5.99
C MET A 34 15.14 -2.20 -4.83
N LEU A 35 13.85 -1.92 -4.71
CA LEU A 35 13.00 -2.43 -3.62
C LEU A 35 12.80 -3.95 -3.70
N SER A 36 12.73 -4.51 -4.91
CA SER A 36 12.62 -5.95 -5.10
C SER A 36 13.85 -6.70 -4.57
N LYS A 37 15.06 -6.15 -4.75
CA LYS A 37 16.31 -6.71 -4.19
C LYS A 37 16.29 -6.70 -2.65
N GLN A 38 15.66 -5.70 -2.05
CA GLN A 38 15.50 -5.58 -0.60
C GLN A 38 14.33 -6.40 -0.03
N LYS A 39 13.58 -7.14 -0.88
CA LYS A 39 12.35 -7.86 -0.52
C LYS A 39 11.31 -6.96 0.16
N PHE A 40 11.26 -5.69 -0.22
CA PHE A 40 10.30 -4.74 0.35
C PHE A 40 8.88 -5.11 -0.12
N PRO A 41 7.90 -5.24 0.80
CA PRO A 41 6.54 -5.63 0.44
C PRO A 41 5.79 -4.42 -0.14
N LEU A 42 6.07 -4.06 -1.39
CA LEU A 42 5.52 -2.87 -2.03
C LEU A 42 4.00 -2.98 -2.27
N ALA A 43 3.26 -1.93 -1.89
CA ALA A 43 1.81 -1.80 -2.12
C ALA A 43 1.49 -0.76 -3.21
N SER A 44 2.08 0.43 -3.11
CA SER A 44 1.87 1.53 -4.06
C SER A 44 3.03 2.51 -4.03
N ILE A 45 3.19 3.31 -5.07
CA ILE A 45 4.19 4.38 -5.14
C ILE A 45 3.48 5.72 -5.30
N ARG A 46 3.93 6.72 -4.57
CA ARG A 46 3.48 8.11 -4.71
C ARG A 46 4.64 9.00 -5.12
N ILE A 47 4.43 9.81 -6.15
CA ILE A 47 5.40 10.79 -6.63
C ILE A 47 4.82 12.18 -6.42
N PHE A 48 5.55 13.03 -5.69
CA PHE A 48 5.14 14.40 -5.41
C PHE A 48 6.37 15.30 -5.31
N GLN A 49 6.15 16.61 -5.46
CA GLN A 49 7.21 17.60 -5.26
C GLN A 49 7.11 18.16 -3.84
N ASN A 50 8.23 18.25 -3.14
CA ASN A 50 8.32 18.89 -1.84
C ASN A 50 9.63 19.68 -1.73
N ASP A 51 9.55 20.94 -1.30
CA ASP A 51 10.70 21.86 -1.17
C ASP A 51 11.60 21.92 -2.42
N GLY A 52 10.98 21.97 -3.60
CA GLY A 52 11.69 22.00 -4.89
C GLY A 52 12.35 20.66 -5.29
N LYS A 53 12.18 19.59 -4.51
CA LYS A 53 12.72 18.26 -4.79
C LYS A 53 11.62 17.29 -5.20
N LEU A 54 11.96 16.37 -6.09
CA LEU A 54 11.08 15.26 -6.44
C LEU A 54 11.21 14.16 -5.40
N MET A 55 10.09 13.79 -4.78
CA MET A 55 10.02 12.76 -3.76
C MET A 55 9.29 11.54 -4.32
N ILE A 56 9.92 10.37 -4.20
CA ILE A 56 9.31 9.08 -4.52
C ILE A 56 9.08 8.38 -3.19
N GLN A 57 7.81 8.13 -2.86
CA GLN A 57 7.41 7.46 -1.63
C GLN A 57 6.85 6.08 -1.96
N ALA A 58 7.55 5.05 -1.51
CA ALA A 58 7.08 3.67 -1.56
C ALA A 58 6.25 3.34 -0.32
N LEU A 59 5.00 2.92 -0.52
CA LEU A 59 4.11 2.48 0.54
C LEU A 59 4.15 0.96 0.66
N ALA A 60 4.31 0.45 1.88
CA ALA A 60 4.36 -0.98 2.15
C ALA A 60 2.96 -1.60 2.31
N LYS A 61 2.84 -2.89 1.96
CA LYS A 61 1.70 -3.73 2.30
C LYS A 61 1.71 -3.97 3.81
N ILE A 62 0.68 -3.49 4.47
CA ILE A 62 0.49 -3.71 5.90
C ILE A 62 -0.12 -5.10 6.11
N LYS A 63 0.60 -6.00 6.78
CA LYS A 63 0.05 -7.27 7.25
C LYS A 63 -0.46 -7.11 8.68
N ARG A 64 -1.76 -7.33 8.89
CA ARG A 64 -2.35 -7.31 10.24
C ARG A 64 -2.19 -8.66 10.93
N LEU A 65 -1.51 -8.66 12.07
CA LEU A 65 -1.45 -9.78 13.00
C LEU A 65 -2.46 -9.57 14.13
N ARG A 66 -2.99 -10.66 14.66
CA ARG A 66 -3.98 -10.63 15.75
C ARG A 66 -3.61 -11.64 16.83
N ARG A 67 -4.01 -11.35 18.07
CA ARG A 67 -3.87 -12.30 19.17
C ARG A 67 -5.01 -13.30 19.17
N ILE A 68 -4.67 -14.58 19.14
CA ILE A 68 -5.59 -15.70 19.36
C ILE A 68 -5.04 -16.48 20.55
N THR A 69 -5.82 -16.56 21.63
CA THR A 69 -5.45 -17.27 22.88
C THR A 69 -4.04 -16.93 23.38
N GLY A 70 -3.64 -15.66 23.30
CA GLY A 70 -2.33 -15.16 23.74
C GLY A 70 -1.26 -15.06 22.65
N TYR A 71 -1.37 -15.81 21.55
CA TYR A 71 -0.36 -15.87 20.49
C TYR A 71 -0.67 -14.95 19.31
N LEU A 72 0.37 -14.40 18.66
CA LEU A 72 0.22 -13.64 17.42
C LEU A 72 0.03 -14.60 16.24
N SER A 73 -1.02 -14.37 15.46
CA SER A 73 -1.34 -15.18 14.28
C SER A 73 -1.91 -14.32 13.15
N SER A 74 -1.66 -14.72 11.90
CA SER A 74 -2.28 -14.11 10.71
C SER A 74 -3.66 -14.73 10.45
N ILE A 75 -4.48 -14.03 9.68
CA ILE A 75 -5.82 -14.52 9.26
C ILE A 75 -5.72 -15.86 8.54
N ASP A 76 -4.64 -16.07 7.78
CA ASP A 76 -4.39 -17.29 7.01
C ASP A 76 -4.41 -18.55 7.89
N ASN A 77 -4.03 -18.41 9.16
CA ASN A 77 -3.96 -19.49 10.14
C ASN A 77 -5.24 -19.65 10.96
N PHE A 78 -6.29 -18.89 10.68
CA PHE A 78 -7.55 -18.94 11.44
C PHE A 78 -8.40 -20.13 10.98
N ASN A 79 -9.07 -20.77 11.94
CA ASN A 79 -10.15 -21.70 11.62
C ASN A 79 -11.40 -20.95 11.13
N ASP A 80 -12.38 -21.68 10.62
CA ASP A 80 -13.56 -21.09 9.98
C ASP A 80 -14.41 -20.27 10.96
N ALA A 81 -14.50 -20.71 12.22
CA ALA A 81 -15.19 -19.94 13.27
C ALA A 81 -14.56 -18.55 13.50
N LYS A 82 -13.23 -18.45 13.52
CA LYS A 82 -12.52 -17.16 13.68
C LYS A 82 -12.57 -16.28 12.44
N LYS A 83 -12.63 -16.87 11.25
CA LYS A 83 -12.88 -16.12 10.01
C LYS A 83 -14.30 -15.56 9.99
N ALA A 84 -15.30 -16.35 10.42
CA ALA A 84 -16.68 -15.88 10.54
C ALA A 84 -16.82 -14.75 11.57
N GLU A 85 -16.20 -14.88 12.75
CA GLU A 85 -16.15 -13.81 13.76
C GLU A 85 -15.54 -12.53 13.19
N LEU A 86 -14.46 -12.63 12.40
CA LEU A 86 -13.81 -11.49 11.78
C LEU A 86 -14.71 -10.79 10.75
N ASN A 87 -15.40 -11.56 9.91
CA ASN A 87 -16.29 -11.04 8.87
C ASN A 87 -17.55 -10.37 9.46
N ALA A 88 -17.99 -10.80 10.63
CA ALA A 88 -19.09 -10.18 11.35
C ALA A 88 -18.72 -8.84 12.03
N ARG A 89 -17.44 -8.44 12.02
CA ARG A 89 -17.01 -7.19 12.67
C ARG A 89 -17.45 -5.97 11.86
N VAL A 90 -17.97 -4.97 12.57
CA VAL A 90 -18.33 -3.68 12.01
C VAL A 90 -17.26 -2.65 12.40
N ALA A 91 -16.84 -1.83 11.45
CA ALA A 91 -15.96 -0.71 11.74
C ALA A 91 -16.77 0.42 12.39
N HIS A 92 -16.38 0.83 13.59
CA HIS A 92 -17.05 1.93 14.31
C HIS A 92 -16.54 3.32 13.91
N ILE A 93 -15.46 3.40 13.14
CA ILE A 93 -14.94 4.66 12.60
C ILE A 93 -15.59 4.87 11.24
N ASP A 94 -16.34 5.96 11.12
CA ASP A 94 -16.89 6.43 9.85
C ASP A 94 -15.77 7.07 9.02
N PRO A 95 -15.40 6.51 7.84
CA PRO A 95 -14.37 7.07 6.99
C PRO A 95 -14.75 8.44 6.39
N GLY A 96 -16.02 8.88 6.50
CA GLY A 96 -16.50 10.16 5.98
C GLY A 96 -16.53 11.32 6.98
N LYS A 97 -16.24 11.10 8.27
CA LYS A 97 -16.38 12.15 9.32
C LYS A 97 -15.10 12.93 9.66
N ASN A 98 -13.96 12.57 9.07
CA ASN A 98 -12.67 13.26 9.28
C ASN A 98 -12.07 13.73 7.94
N ALA A 99 -12.92 14.24 7.02
CA ALA A 99 -12.49 14.87 5.77
C ALA A 99 -12.64 16.39 5.88
#